data_AF-A0A350AI92-F1
#
_entry.id   AF-A0A350AI92-F1
#
_cell.length_a   1.000
_cell.length_b   1.000
_cell.length_c   1.000
_cell.angle_alpha   90.00
_cell.angle_beta   90.00
_cell.angle_gamma   90.00
#
_symmetry.space_group_name_H-M   'P 1'
#
loop_
_entity.id
_entity.type
_entity.pdbx_description
1 polymer ?
#
loop_
_entity_poly.entity_id
_entity_poly.type
_entity_poly.pdbx_seq_one_letter_code
_entity_poly.pdbx_strand_id
1 'polypeptide(L)' 'RGASLKEAQARAYAMVDAIDWPEGFCRRDIGWRAL' A
#
# COMPACT_ATOMS: atom_id res chain seq x y z
N ARG A 1 8.84 4.27 1.39
CA ARG A 1 9.58 3.84 2.61
C ARG A 1 8.96 4.52 3.83
N GLY A 2 8.98 3.87 5.00
CA GLY A 2 8.54 4.42 6.29
C GLY A 2 9.46 3.93 7.42
N ALA A 3 9.38 4.54 8.61
CA ALA A 3 10.18 4.15 9.76
C ALA A 3 9.64 2.89 10.46
N SER A 4 8.38 2.55 10.21
CA SER A 4 7.73 1.31 10.66
C SER A 4 7.06 0.58 9.51
N LEU A 5 6.71 -0.70 9.72
CA LEU A 5 5.94 -1.47 8.75
C LEU A 5 4.59 -0.81 8.45
N LYS A 6 3.90 -0.29 9.48
CA LYS A 6 2.64 0.43 9.35
C LYS A 6 2.76 1.68 8.46
N GLU A 7 3.79 2.49 8.68
CA GLU A 7 4.04 3.67 7.84
C GLU A 7 4.43 3.31 6.41
N ALA A 8 5.25 2.26 6.25
CA ALA A 8 5.66 1.79 4.93
C ALA A 8 4.44 1.29 4.13
N GLN A 9 3.56 0.52 4.76
CA GLN A 9 2.34 0.00 4.14
C GLN A 9 1.39 1.14 3.76
N ALA A 10 1.10 2.07 4.68
CA ALA A 10 0.21 3.20 4.42
C ALA A 10 0.70 4.07 3.26
N ARG A 11 2.00 4.40 3.23
CA ARG A 11 2.59 5.17 2.12
C ARG A 11 2.56 4.40 0.81
N ALA A 12 2.79 3.09 0.82
CA ALA A 12 2.73 2.27 -0.39
C ALA A 12 1.33 2.30 -1.01
N TYR A 13 0.28 2.06 -0.22
CA TYR A 13 -1.08 2.10 -0.73
C TYR A 13 -1.55 3.49 -1.12
N ALA A 14 -1.14 4.55 -0.41
CA ALA A 14 -1.41 5.92 -0.82
C ALA A 14 -0.81 6.27 -2.19
N MET A 15 0.38 5.74 -2.51
CA MET A 15 0.97 5.91 -3.85
C MET A 15 0.21 5.13 -4.92
N VAL A 16 -0.22 3.90 -4.61
CA VAL A 16 -1.05 3.11 -5.53
C VAL A 16 -2.36 3.84 -5.86
N ASP A 17 -2.98 4.45 -4.86
CA ASP A 17 -4.27 5.16 -5.01
C ASP A 17 -4.16 6.44 -5.85
N ALA A 18 -2.94 6.96 -6.05
CA ALA A 18 -2.69 8.12 -6.89
C ALA A 18 -2.46 7.76 -8.37
N ILE A 19 -2.41 6.47 -8.72
CA ILE A 19 -2.19 6.03 -10.11
C ILE A 19 -3.55 5.94 -10.81
N ASP A 20 -3.71 6.69 -11.90
CA ASP A 20 -4.86 6.56 -12.80
C ASP A 20 -4.63 5.38 -13.75
N TRP A 21 -5.11 4.21 -13.34
CA TRP A 21 -5.08 2.99 -14.13
C TRP A 21 -6.41 2.23 -13.95
N PRO A 22 -7.36 2.38 -14.89
CA PRO A 22 -8.71 1.81 -14.77
C PRO A 22 -8.75 0.28 -14.66
N GLU A 23 -7.82 -0.42 -15.32
CA GLU A 23 -7.71 -1.88 -15.27
C GLU A 23 -6.79 -2.37 -14.15
N GLY A 24 -6.32 -1.46 -13.30
CA GLY A 24 -5.37 -1.76 -12.24
C GLY A 24 -5.96 -2.66 -11.15
N PHE A 25 -5.14 -3.59 -10.66
CA PHE A 25 -5.46 -4.44 -9.52
C PHE A 25 -4.38 -4.35 -8.46
N CYS A 26 -4.78 -4.11 -7.21
CA CYS A 26 -3.88 -4.09 -6.07
C CYS A 26 -4.50 -4.79 -4.86
N ARG A 27 -3.83 -5.82 -4.34
CA ARG A 27 -4.22 -6.47 -3.07
C ARG A 27 -4.03 -5.52 -1.90
N ARG A 28 -5.00 -5.45 -0.98
CA ARG A 28 -5.02 -4.52 0.16
C ARG A 28 -4.58 -5.12 1.49
N ASP A 29 -4.15 -6.37 1.50
CA ASP A 29 -3.80 -7.13 2.70
C ASP A 29 -2.30 -7.40 2.85
N ILE A 30 -1.44 -6.83 2.01
CA ILE A 30 0.00 -7.11 2.10
C ILE A 30 0.54 -6.57 3.42
N GLY A 31 1.10 -7.47 4.25
CA GLY A 31 1.64 -7.16 5.57
C GLY A 31 0.66 -7.33 6.74
N TRP A 32 -0.59 -7.75 6.52
CA TRP A 32 -1.64 -7.79 7.56
C TRP A 32 -1.31 -8.63 8.81
N ARG A 33 -0.50 -9.70 8.67
CA ARG A 33 -0.13 -10.58 9.79
C ARG A 33 1.02 -10.03 10.65
N ALA A 34 1.69 -8.99 10.18
CA ALA A 34 2.87 -8.40 10.83
C ALA A 34 2.61 -6.96 11.31
N LEU A 35 1.41 -6.43 11.07
CA LEU A 35 0.91 -5.16 11.61
C LEU A 35 0.25 -5.37 12.96
#